data_AF-A0A7L3HQX8-F1
#
_entry.id   AF-A0A7L3HQX8-F1
#
_cell.length_a   1.000
_cell.length_b   1.000
_cell.length_c   1.000
_cell.angle_alpha   90.00
_cell.angle_beta   90.00
_cell.angle_gamma   90.00
#
_symmetry.space_group_name_H-M   'P 1'
#
loop_
_entity.id
_entity.type
_entity.pdbx_description
1 polymer ?
#
loop_
_entity_poly.entity_id
_entity_poly.type
_entity_poly.pdbx_seq_one_letter_code
_entity_poly.pdbx_strand_id
1 'polypeptide(L)'
;MPEHTAASRLRLSGLCFLLQILNILLFAVFVRYSPESSPGQCPWQLNCSRRIQDSGFQQPRFQDVHIQVLLSFGLLVAFLSRYGPGSAAISILIIAFAIQWALLIQGIFYFFLNGKIYVGAQSMVSADFCTAAVLISTGAVLGRVNPVQMLLLALLEVILCTLNEYILLSLMGVSDSGRSLTVHTFGAYFGLMVSRVLYQSHKDKRKREEQQDMGHQTDFFAVVGTIYLWIFWPSFTSTTTVHDSAENWAVLNTYFSLVASTVATFILSPVLYEESTPRMVQIQDATLAAMAVMGMAGEMLVIPFGALIAGFLVGLISPLGFRFFT
;
A
#
# COMPACT_ATOMS: atom_id res chain seq x y z
N MET A 1 -14.74 -33.01 -16.53
CA MET A 1 -14.84 -31.54 -16.40
C MET A 1 -13.51 -30.82 -16.77
N PRO A 2 -13.05 -30.80 -18.04
CA PRO A 2 -11.88 -30.00 -18.47
C PRO A 2 -12.25 -28.66 -19.17
N GLU A 3 -13.45 -28.55 -19.75
CA GLU A 3 -13.84 -27.39 -20.56
C GLU A 3 -14.06 -26.11 -19.74
N HIS A 4 -14.63 -26.23 -18.55
CA HIS A 4 -14.83 -25.10 -17.64
C HIS A 4 -13.52 -24.44 -17.20
N THR A 5 -12.44 -25.22 -17.11
CA THR A 5 -11.10 -24.79 -16.69
C THR A 5 -10.29 -24.17 -17.82
N ALA A 6 -10.58 -24.50 -19.09
CA ALA A 6 -9.96 -23.84 -20.24
C ALA A 6 -10.62 -22.49 -20.54
N ALA A 7 -11.96 -22.42 -20.44
CA ALA A 7 -12.71 -21.18 -20.62
C ALA A 7 -12.36 -20.12 -19.56
N SER A 8 -12.10 -20.51 -18.30
CA SER A 8 -11.66 -19.55 -17.26
C SER A 8 -10.25 -19.00 -17.51
N ARG A 9 -9.34 -19.82 -18.04
CA ARG A 9 -7.96 -19.40 -18.39
C ARG A 9 -7.95 -18.40 -19.53
N LEU A 10 -8.74 -18.66 -20.57
CA LEU A 10 -8.88 -17.72 -21.70
C LEU A 10 -9.49 -16.38 -21.26
N ARG A 11 -10.43 -16.39 -20.31
CA ARG A 11 -11.04 -15.15 -19.80
C ARG A 11 -10.04 -14.24 -19.09
N LEU A 12 -9.22 -14.77 -18.19
CA LEU A 12 -8.20 -13.97 -17.50
C LEU A 12 -7.17 -13.44 -18.49
N SER A 13 -6.64 -14.31 -19.35
CA SER A 13 -5.64 -13.91 -20.36
C SER A 13 -6.19 -12.85 -21.33
N GLY A 14 -7.42 -13.05 -21.82
CA GLY A 14 -8.09 -12.08 -22.70
C GLY A 14 -8.37 -10.74 -22.02
N LEU A 15 -8.78 -10.75 -20.74
CA LEU A 15 -8.97 -9.52 -19.97
C LEU A 15 -7.66 -8.78 -19.75
N CYS A 16 -6.59 -9.48 -19.33
CA CYS A 16 -5.27 -8.87 -19.16
C CYS A 16 -4.77 -8.25 -20.46
N PHE A 17 -4.93 -8.97 -21.58
CA PHE A 17 -4.56 -8.45 -22.90
C PHE A 17 -5.35 -7.18 -23.24
N LEU A 18 -6.67 -7.18 -23.06
CA LEU A 18 -7.52 -6.03 -23.34
C LEU A 18 -7.17 -4.82 -22.47
N LEU A 19 -7.02 -5.02 -21.15
CA LEU A 19 -6.66 -3.96 -20.22
C LEU A 19 -5.26 -3.39 -20.52
N GLN A 20 -4.30 -4.26 -20.86
CA GLN A 20 -2.95 -3.81 -21.17
C GLN A 20 -2.91 -3.02 -22.49
N ILE A 21 -3.62 -3.46 -23.54
CA ILE A 21 -3.72 -2.71 -24.79
C ILE A 21 -4.42 -1.37 -24.57
N LEU A 22 -5.50 -1.34 -23.79
CA LEU A 22 -6.19 -0.10 -23.42
C LEU A 22 -5.22 0.86 -22.71
N ASN A 23 -4.49 0.40 -21.70
CA ASN A 23 -3.49 1.20 -21.01
C ASN A 23 -2.42 1.72 -21.96
N ILE A 24 -1.87 0.88 -22.85
CA ILE A 24 -0.87 1.31 -23.84
C ILE A 24 -1.41 2.44 -24.72
N LEU A 25 -2.65 2.32 -25.22
CA LEU A 25 -3.27 3.35 -26.03
C LEU A 25 -3.47 4.66 -25.24
N LEU A 26 -3.98 4.57 -24.00
CA LEU A 26 -4.17 5.73 -23.14
C LEU A 26 -2.84 6.41 -22.80
N PHE A 27 -1.78 5.66 -22.48
CA PHE A 27 -0.44 6.19 -22.24
C PHE A 27 0.12 6.87 -23.50
N ALA A 28 -0.02 6.24 -24.67
CA ALA A 28 0.44 6.82 -25.94
C ALA A 28 -0.24 8.17 -26.23
N VAL A 29 -1.54 8.25 -25.98
CA VAL A 29 -2.33 9.46 -26.21
C VAL A 29 -2.04 10.53 -25.16
N PHE A 30 -2.10 10.21 -23.87
CA PHE A 30 -2.13 11.21 -22.80
C PHE A 30 -0.80 11.40 -22.07
N VAL A 31 0.01 10.36 -21.90
CA VAL A 31 1.16 10.39 -20.97
C VAL A 31 2.45 10.85 -21.64
N ARG A 32 3.19 11.76 -20.99
CA ARG A 32 4.51 12.25 -21.41
C ARG A 32 5.45 12.26 -20.20
N TYR A 33 6.75 12.11 -20.43
CA TYR A 33 7.73 12.29 -19.36
C TYR A 33 7.81 13.76 -18.97
N SER A 34 7.92 14.02 -17.67
CA SER A 34 8.17 15.35 -17.15
C SER A 34 9.50 15.87 -17.69
N PRO A 35 9.57 17.13 -18.17
CA PRO A 35 10.78 17.67 -18.82
C PRO A 35 12.01 17.72 -17.90
N GLU A 36 11.83 17.66 -16.58
CA GLU A 36 12.91 17.55 -15.59
C GLU A 36 13.71 16.23 -15.69
N SER A 37 13.16 15.20 -16.36
CA SER A 37 13.77 13.87 -16.52
C SER A 37 14.51 13.68 -17.86
N SER A 38 14.50 14.67 -18.75
CA SER A 38 15.11 14.58 -20.09
C SER A 38 16.45 15.31 -20.14
N PRO A 39 17.55 14.67 -20.61
CA PRO A 39 18.86 15.32 -20.74
C PRO A 39 18.95 16.30 -21.93
N GLY A 40 17.83 16.83 -22.44
CA GLY A 40 17.80 17.64 -23.66
C GLY A 40 16.71 18.70 -23.69
N GLN A 41 17.15 19.95 -23.89
CA GLN A 41 16.44 21.14 -24.38
C GLN A 41 15.17 21.59 -23.64
N CYS A 42 15.35 22.59 -22.77
CA CYS A 42 14.26 23.41 -22.26
C CYS A 42 13.54 24.15 -23.42
N PRO A 43 12.21 24.08 -23.50
CA PRO A 43 11.43 25.00 -24.33
C PRO A 43 11.63 26.43 -23.83
N TRP A 44 11.82 27.38 -24.76
CA TRP A 44 12.12 28.80 -24.53
C TRP A 44 11.08 29.59 -23.71
N GLN A 45 10.03 28.96 -23.19
CA GLN A 45 8.94 29.62 -22.45
C GLN A 45 9.00 29.44 -20.93
N LEU A 46 9.93 28.65 -20.37
CA LEU A 46 10.15 28.58 -18.92
C LEU A 46 11.50 29.18 -18.53
N ASN A 47 11.48 30.24 -17.70
CA ASN A 47 12.66 30.82 -17.07
C ASN A 47 13.30 29.82 -16.08
N CYS A 48 14.22 28.99 -16.57
CA CYS A 48 14.89 27.94 -15.79
C CYS A 48 16.16 28.37 -15.05
N SER A 49 16.53 29.65 -15.04
CA SER A 49 17.78 30.12 -14.40
C SER A 49 17.85 29.93 -12.87
N ARG A 50 16.76 29.54 -12.20
CA ARG A 50 16.73 29.37 -10.74
C ARG A 50 16.82 27.90 -10.26
N ARG A 51 16.72 26.90 -11.14
CA ARG A 51 16.47 25.49 -10.74
C ARG A 51 17.63 24.51 -10.98
N ILE A 52 18.77 24.98 -11.51
CA ILE A 52 19.96 24.13 -11.78
C ILE A 52 20.70 23.75 -10.47
N GLN A 53 20.45 24.44 -9.36
CA GLN A 53 21.08 24.12 -8.07
C GLN A 53 20.41 22.95 -7.32
N ASP A 54 19.15 22.61 -7.64
CA ASP A 54 18.36 21.57 -6.95
C ASP A 54 18.47 20.18 -7.61
N SER A 55 18.87 20.10 -8.88
CA SER A 55 18.87 18.85 -9.65
C SER A 55 19.86 17.79 -9.15
N GLY A 56 20.95 18.19 -8.48
CA GLY A 56 21.92 17.27 -7.89
C GLY A 56 21.43 16.55 -6.64
N PHE A 57 20.46 17.14 -5.91
CA PHE A 57 19.88 16.58 -4.67
C PHE A 57 18.58 15.79 -4.93
N GLN A 58 17.85 16.09 -6.00
CA GLN A 58 16.60 15.41 -6.34
C GLN A 58 16.80 14.02 -6.97
N GLN A 59 17.89 13.80 -7.71
CA GLN A 59 18.17 12.54 -8.40
C GLN A 59 18.54 11.37 -7.46
N PRO A 60 19.32 11.58 -6.36
CA PRO A 60 19.50 10.58 -5.29
C PRO A 60 18.19 10.26 -4.54
N ARG A 61 17.40 11.29 -4.18
CA ARG A 61 16.10 11.13 -3.49
C ARG A 61 15.11 10.30 -4.32
N PHE A 62 15.15 10.42 -5.65
CA PHE A 62 14.34 9.61 -6.56
C PHE A 62 14.71 8.12 -6.55
N GLN A 63 16.00 7.78 -6.63
CA GLN A 63 16.42 6.37 -6.55
C GLN A 63 16.02 5.75 -5.22
N ASP A 64 16.21 6.48 -4.13
CA ASP A 64 15.89 5.99 -2.79
C ASP A 64 14.40 5.74 -2.60
N VAL A 65 13.54 6.68 -3.02
CA VAL A 65 12.09 6.51 -2.87
C VAL A 65 11.56 5.42 -3.81
N HIS A 66 12.03 5.35 -5.05
CA HIS A 66 11.53 4.32 -5.97
C HIS A 66 11.96 2.91 -5.57
N ILE A 67 13.21 2.76 -5.08
CA ILE A 67 13.69 1.51 -4.51
C ILE A 67 12.85 1.15 -3.28
N GLN A 68 12.64 2.09 -2.35
CA GLN A 68 11.83 1.86 -1.14
C GLN A 68 10.41 1.39 -1.49
N VAL A 69 9.82 1.89 -2.57
CA VAL A 69 8.45 1.55 -2.96
C VAL A 69 8.36 0.21 -3.71
N LEU A 70 9.25 -0.07 -4.67
CA LEU A 70 9.34 -1.38 -5.34
C LEU A 70 9.55 -2.51 -4.34
N LEU A 71 10.39 -2.22 -3.35
CA LEU A 71 10.72 -3.08 -2.25
C LEU A 71 9.52 -3.26 -1.32
N SER A 72 8.79 -2.18 -0.97
CA SER A 72 7.54 -2.24 -0.22
C SER A 72 6.49 -3.17 -0.86
N PHE A 73 6.36 -3.13 -2.19
CA PHE A 73 5.48 -4.05 -2.92
C PHE A 73 5.95 -5.50 -2.91
N GLY A 74 7.25 -5.76 -3.10
CA GLY A 74 7.80 -7.12 -3.02
C GLY A 74 7.54 -7.80 -1.68
N LEU A 75 7.48 -7.02 -0.60
CA LEU A 75 7.25 -7.51 0.77
C LEU A 75 5.79 -7.71 1.08
N LEU A 76 4.93 -6.84 0.57
CA LEU A 76 3.48 -7.03 0.69
C LEU A 76 3.02 -8.25 -0.13
N VAL A 77 3.65 -8.49 -1.28
CA VAL A 77 3.49 -9.73 -2.06
C VAL A 77 3.99 -10.96 -1.29
N ALA A 78 5.15 -10.87 -0.63
CA ALA A 78 5.68 -11.92 0.24
C ALA A 78 4.83 -12.18 1.49
N PHE A 79 4.11 -11.17 1.97
CA PHE A 79 3.10 -11.36 3.01
C PHE A 79 1.87 -12.08 2.47
N LEU A 80 1.34 -11.63 1.33
CA LEU A 80 0.16 -12.21 0.71
C LEU A 80 0.42 -13.65 0.21
N SER A 81 1.69 -14.03 -0.02
CA SER A 81 2.06 -15.39 -0.41
C SER A 81 1.69 -16.44 0.64
N ARG A 82 1.52 -16.05 1.91
CA ARG A 82 1.12 -16.95 3.01
C ARG A 82 -0.25 -17.60 2.84
N TYR A 83 -1.07 -17.04 1.96
CA TYR A 83 -2.46 -17.48 1.76
C TYR A 83 -2.64 -18.47 0.61
N GLY A 84 -1.56 -18.96 -0.01
CA GLY A 84 -1.59 -20.14 -0.86
C GLY A 84 -0.74 -20.07 -2.14
N PRO A 85 -0.53 -21.23 -2.79
CA PRO A 85 0.24 -21.34 -4.02
C PRO A 85 -0.42 -20.50 -5.13
N GLY A 86 0.26 -19.44 -5.57
CA GLY A 86 -0.22 -18.51 -6.61
C GLY A 86 -0.73 -17.16 -6.11
N SER A 87 -0.90 -16.95 -4.79
CA SER A 87 -1.30 -15.66 -4.22
C SER A 87 -0.30 -14.55 -4.56
N ALA A 88 0.99 -14.87 -4.51
CA ALA A 88 2.07 -13.95 -4.89
C ALA A 88 1.94 -13.48 -6.36
N ALA A 89 1.74 -14.42 -7.28
CA ALA A 89 1.64 -14.12 -8.71
C ALA A 89 0.41 -13.26 -9.04
N ILE A 90 -0.72 -13.54 -8.39
CA ILE A 90 -1.93 -12.72 -8.52
C ILE A 90 -1.68 -11.32 -7.96
N SER A 91 -1.05 -11.21 -6.79
CA SER A 91 -0.72 -9.91 -6.19
C SER A 91 0.20 -9.08 -7.10
N ILE A 92 1.21 -9.69 -7.71
CA ILE A 92 2.08 -9.05 -8.71
C ILE A 92 1.28 -8.57 -9.92
N LEU A 93 0.33 -9.38 -10.42
CA LEU A 93 -0.55 -8.98 -11.52
C LEU A 93 -1.39 -7.76 -11.14
N ILE A 94 -1.96 -7.74 -9.94
CA ILE A 94 -2.76 -6.61 -9.45
C ILE A 94 -1.91 -5.35 -9.30
N ILE A 95 -0.70 -5.47 -8.76
CA ILE A 95 0.26 -4.35 -8.65
C ILE A 95 0.59 -3.78 -10.03
N ALA A 96 0.98 -4.65 -10.96
CA ALA A 96 1.38 -4.23 -12.30
C ALA A 96 0.24 -3.50 -13.04
N PHE A 97 -1.01 -3.92 -12.83
CA PHE A 97 -2.18 -3.25 -13.38
C PHE A 97 -2.49 -1.94 -12.65
N ALA A 98 -2.54 -1.97 -11.31
CA ALA A 98 -2.94 -0.83 -10.48
C ALA A 98 -1.99 0.36 -10.63
N ILE A 99 -0.67 0.15 -10.71
CA ILE A 99 0.30 1.24 -10.92
C ILE A 99 0.02 1.97 -12.24
N GLN A 100 -0.14 1.22 -13.34
CA GLN A 100 -0.43 1.82 -14.66
C GLN A 100 -1.75 2.59 -14.64
N TRP A 101 -2.78 2.01 -14.02
CA TRP A 101 -4.09 2.61 -13.95
C TRP A 101 -4.12 3.85 -13.04
N ALA A 102 -3.43 3.81 -11.90
CA ALA A 102 -3.32 4.93 -10.96
C ALA A 102 -2.58 6.12 -11.59
N LEU A 103 -1.49 5.89 -12.34
CA LEU A 103 -0.81 6.94 -13.08
C LEU A 103 -1.73 7.69 -14.06
N LEU A 104 -2.63 6.97 -14.73
CA LEU A 104 -3.61 7.59 -15.63
C LEU A 104 -4.65 8.40 -14.83
N ILE A 105 -5.25 7.78 -13.82
CA ILE A 105 -6.35 8.40 -13.08
C ILE A 105 -5.86 9.58 -12.22
N GLN A 106 -4.83 9.41 -11.39
CA GLN A 106 -4.20 10.52 -10.67
C GLN A 106 -3.62 11.56 -11.63
N GLY A 107 -3.09 11.11 -12.77
CA GLY A 107 -2.62 11.97 -13.85
C GLY A 107 -3.69 12.96 -14.32
N ILE A 108 -4.93 12.52 -14.49
CA ILE A 108 -6.06 13.36 -14.88
C ILE A 108 -6.40 14.40 -13.82
N PHE A 109 -6.31 14.06 -12.53
CA PHE A 109 -6.68 14.96 -11.43
C PHE A 109 -5.58 15.97 -11.08
N TYR A 110 -4.31 15.56 -11.11
CA TYR A 110 -3.20 16.35 -10.55
C TYR A 110 -2.18 16.83 -11.58
N PHE A 111 -1.97 16.07 -12.66
CA PHE A 111 -0.85 16.28 -13.59
C PHE A 111 -1.30 16.56 -15.02
N PHE A 112 -2.57 16.90 -15.21
CA PHE A 112 -3.16 17.14 -16.51
C PHE A 112 -2.95 18.60 -16.94
N LEU A 113 -2.01 18.81 -17.87
CA LEU A 113 -1.69 20.12 -18.42
C LEU A 113 -1.75 20.05 -19.94
N ASN A 114 -2.49 20.97 -20.57
CA ASN A 114 -2.63 21.06 -22.03
C ASN A 114 -3.03 19.74 -22.71
N GLY A 115 -3.91 18.96 -22.08
CA GLY A 115 -4.36 17.69 -22.63
C GLY A 115 -3.38 16.52 -22.45
N LYS A 116 -2.28 16.70 -21.68
CA LYS A 116 -1.26 15.69 -21.41
C LYS A 116 -1.05 15.49 -19.91
N ILE A 117 -0.72 14.26 -19.54
CA ILE A 117 -0.32 13.85 -18.19
C ILE A 117 1.20 13.79 -18.15
N TYR A 118 1.83 14.58 -17.30
CA TYR A 118 3.28 14.56 -17.13
C TYR A 118 3.67 13.64 -15.97
N VAL A 119 4.44 12.59 -16.27
CA VAL A 119 4.88 11.58 -15.31
C VAL A 119 6.35 11.78 -14.97
N GLY A 120 6.64 11.82 -13.68
CA GLY A 120 7.98 11.80 -13.10
C GLY A 120 8.00 11.03 -11.78
N ALA A 121 9.02 11.27 -10.97
CA ALA A 121 9.21 10.62 -9.66
C ALA A 121 7.96 10.68 -8.77
N GLN A 122 7.47 11.88 -8.51
CA GLN A 122 6.39 12.12 -7.57
C GLN A 122 5.07 11.46 -7.99
N SER A 123 4.76 11.43 -9.29
CA SER A 123 3.56 10.74 -9.80
C SER A 123 3.66 9.21 -9.64
N MET A 124 4.87 8.64 -9.76
CA MET A 124 5.06 7.20 -9.51
C MET A 124 4.80 6.88 -8.04
N VAL A 125 5.38 7.65 -7.12
CA VAL A 125 5.17 7.47 -5.67
C VAL A 125 3.69 7.59 -5.29
N SER A 126 2.98 8.58 -5.87
CA SER A 126 1.53 8.74 -5.68
C SER A 126 0.74 7.54 -6.20
N ALA A 127 1.10 7.00 -7.38
CA ALA A 127 0.45 5.81 -7.96
C ALA A 127 0.70 4.56 -7.10
N ASP A 128 1.87 4.49 -6.50
CA ASP A 128 2.24 3.40 -5.63
C ASP A 128 1.46 3.44 -4.29
N PHE A 129 1.23 4.62 -3.70
CA PHE A 129 0.34 4.72 -2.54
C PHE A 129 -1.08 4.23 -2.84
N CYS A 130 -1.64 4.63 -3.98
CA CYS A 130 -2.95 4.16 -4.43
C CYS A 130 -2.96 2.63 -4.62
N THR A 131 -1.89 2.07 -5.20
CA THR A 131 -1.72 0.63 -5.35
C THR A 131 -1.61 -0.09 -4.01
N ALA A 132 -0.97 0.51 -3.01
CA ALA A 132 -0.91 -0.03 -1.66
C ALA A 132 -2.31 -0.14 -1.03
N ALA A 133 -3.19 0.84 -1.26
CA ALA A 133 -4.59 0.77 -0.81
C ALA A 133 -5.32 -0.44 -1.42
N VAL A 134 -5.16 -0.66 -2.73
CA VAL A 134 -5.72 -1.82 -3.45
C VAL A 134 -5.24 -3.15 -2.86
N LEU A 135 -3.98 -3.23 -2.43
CA LEU A 135 -3.46 -4.44 -1.82
C LEU A 135 -3.99 -4.68 -0.41
N ILE A 136 -4.18 -3.61 0.38
CA ILE A 136 -4.85 -3.69 1.69
C ILE A 136 -6.27 -4.25 1.49
N SER A 137 -7.01 -3.71 0.52
CA SER A 137 -8.34 -4.20 0.15
C SER A 137 -8.33 -5.65 -0.32
N THR A 138 -7.33 -6.01 -1.13
CA THR A 138 -7.13 -7.38 -1.63
C THR A 138 -6.94 -8.37 -0.48
N GLY A 139 -6.23 -7.98 0.59
CA GLY A 139 -6.07 -8.77 1.80
C GLY A 139 -7.41 -9.15 2.47
N ALA A 140 -8.39 -8.23 2.47
CA ALA A 140 -9.71 -8.47 3.08
C ALA A 140 -10.62 -9.41 2.27
N VAL A 141 -10.38 -9.54 0.96
CA VAL A 141 -11.17 -10.39 0.04
C VAL A 141 -10.40 -11.64 -0.42
N LEU A 142 -9.18 -11.83 0.08
CA LEU A 142 -8.29 -12.90 -0.33
C LEU A 142 -8.92 -14.27 -0.10
N GLY A 143 -8.77 -15.15 -1.08
CA GLY A 143 -9.41 -16.47 -1.07
C GLY A 143 -10.92 -16.47 -1.33
N ARG A 144 -11.61 -15.33 -1.38
CA ARG A 144 -13.04 -15.23 -1.75
C ARG A 144 -13.28 -14.86 -3.21
N VAL A 145 -12.32 -14.17 -3.84
CA VAL A 145 -12.42 -13.69 -5.22
C VAL A 145 -11.40 -14.37 -6.13
N ASN A 146 -11.73 -14.45 -7.43
CA ASN A 146 -10.80 -14.92 -8.46
C ASN A 146 -9.98 -13.75 -9.05
N PRO A 147 -8.90 -14.02 -9.83
CA PRO A 147 -8.05 -12.95 -10.38
C PRO A 147 -8.77 -11.93 -11.27
N VAL A 148 -9.82 -12.35 -11.99
CA VAL A 148 -10.64 -11.45 -12.82
C VAL A 148 -11.41 -10.46 -11.94
N GLN A 149 -11.98 -10.93 -10.84
CA GLN A 149 -12.67 -10.09 -9.86
C GLN A 149 -11.70 -9.17 -9.12
N MET A 150 -10.47 -9.61 -8.86
CA MET A 150 -9.42 -8.75 -8.29
C MET A 150 -9.02 -7.62 -9.24
N LEU A 151 -8.90 -7.88 -10.55
CA LEU A 151 -8.65 -6.83 -11.54
C LEU A 151 -9.80 -5.83 -11.61
N LEU A 152 -11.05 -6.30 -11.53
CA LEU A 152 -12.21 -5.42 -11.47
C LEU A 152 -12.24 -4.56 -10.19
N LEU A 153 -11.88 -5.16 -9.05
CA LEU A 153 -11.74 -4.46 -7.79
C LEU A 153 -10.70 -3.34 -7.91
N ALA A 154 -9.50 -3.65 -8.41
CA ALA A 154 -8.43 -2.67 -8.62
C ALA A 154 -8.87 -1.54 -9.58
N LEU A 155 -9.55 -1.87 -10.68
CA LEU A 155 -10.04 -0.89 -11.66
C LEU A 155 -10.95 0.16 -11.01
N LEU A 156 -11.88 -0.28 -10.16
CA LEU A 156 -12.84 0.59 -9.47
C LEU A 156 -12.22 1.32 -8.28
N GLU A 157 -11.44 0.60 -7.48
CA GLU A 157 -10.85 1.12 -6.25
C GLU A 157 -9.85 2.24 -6.54
N VAL A 158 -9.02 2.14 -7.57
CA VAL A 158 -8.06 3.20 -7.94
C VAL A 158 -8.76 4.53 -8.22
N ILE A 159 -9.94 4.50 -8.86
CA ILE A 159 -10.73 5.70 -9.15
C ILE A 159 -11.21 6.34 -7.84
N LEU A 160 -11.77 5.52 -6.95
CA LEU A 160 -12.29 5.97 -5.67
C LEU A 160 -11.18 6.44 -4.73
N CYS A 161 -10.03 5.76 -4.73
CA CYS A 161 -8.85 6.12 -3.95
C CYS A 161 -8.32 7.49 -4.39
N THR A 162 -8.22 7.71 -5.72
CA THR A 162 -7.79 9.00 -6.27
C THR A 162 -8.77 10.12 -5.92
N LEU A 163 -10.08 9.86 -6.04
CA LEU A 163 -11.10 10.83 -5.68
C LEU A 163 -11.05 11.18 -4.18
N ASN A 164 -10.89 10.17 -3.33
CA ASN A 164 -10.74 10.34 -1.88
C ASN A 164 -9.49 11.17 -1.54
N GLU A 165 -8.35 10.85 -2.15
CA GLU A 165 -7.11 11.61 -2.01
C GLU A 165 -7.31 13.08 -2.41
N TYR A 166 -7.96 13.33 -3.55
CA TYR A 166 -8.22 14.69 -4.05
C TYR A 166 -9.12 15.49 -3.10
N ILE A 167 -10.19 14.88 -2.60
CA ILE A 167 -11.08 15.53 -1.65
C ILE A 167 -10.34 15.88 -0.35
N LEU A 168 -9.66 14.91 0.26
CA LEU A 168 -8.99 15.12 1.55
C LEU A 168 -7.84 16.12 1.45
N LEU A 169 -6.93 15.91 0.50
CA LEU A 169 -5.69 16.68 0.45
C LEU A 169 -5.87 18.02 -0.25
N SER A 170 -6.61 18.07 -1.36
CA SER A 170 -6.72 19.28 -2.18
C SER A 170 -7.90 20.17 -1.83
N LEU A 171 -9.05 19.59 -1.47
CA LEU A 171 -10.25 20.38 -1.15
C LEU A 171 -10.37 20.69 0.35
N MET A 172 -10.09 19.71 1.20
CA MET A 172 -10.23 19.86 2.66
C MET A 172 -8.95 20.31 3.36
N GLY A 173 -7.79 20.22 2.71
CA GLY A 173 -6.50 20.62 3.28
C GLY A 173 -6.03 19.72 4.43
N VAL A 174 -6.44 18.46 4.45
CA VAL A 174 -6.01 17.47 5.45
C VAL A 174 -4.52 17.16 5.23
N SER A 175 -3.72 17.19 6.30
CA SER A 175 -2.34 16.71 6.27
C SER A 175 -2.33 15.20 6.55
N ASP A 176 -1.89 14.41 5.58
CA ASP A 176 -1.81 12.95 5.69
C ASP A 176 -0.59 12.43 4.90
N SER A 177 0.60 12.97 5.17
CA SER A 177 1.81 12.67 4.40
C SER A 177 2.13 11.17 4.36
N GLY A 178 2.09 10.48 5.49
CA GLY A 178 2.29 9.03 5.55
C GLY A 178 1.03 8.19 5.32
N ARG A 179 -0.06 8.79 4.82
CA ARG A 179 -1.21 8.10 4.20
C ARG A 179 -2.04 7.20 5.13
N SER A 180 -2.16 7.58 6.40
CA SER A 180 -3.05 6.94 7.36
C SER A 180 -4.51 6.91 6.91
N LEU A 181 -5.00 8.02 6.36
CA LEU A 181 -6.40 8.17 5.96
C LEU A 181 -6.60 7.76 4.51
N THR A 182 -5.80 8.32 3.59
CA THR A 182 -6.01 8.15 2.15
C THR A 182 -5.66 6.75 1.64
N VAL A 183 -4.81 6.00 2.36
CA VAL A 183 -4.40 4.63 1.96
C VAL A 183 -4.88 3.60 2.97
N HIS A 184 -4.41 3.65 4.22
CA HIS A 184 -4.68 2.57 5.18
C HIS A 184 -6.15 2.49 5.57
N THR A 185 -6.73 3.61 6.02
CA THR A 185 -8.14 3.68 6.41
C THR A 185 -9.03 3.40 5.21
N PHE A 186 -8.80 4.09 4.08
CA PHE A 186 -9.57 3.88 2.86
C PHE A 186 -9.56 2.41 2.40
N GLY A 187 -8.38 1.81 2.19
CA GLY A 187 -8.25 0.44 1.69
C GLY A 187 -8.82 -0.59 2.68
N ALA A 188 -8.58 -0.42 3.99
CA ALA A 188 -9.13 -1.35 4.98
C ALA A 188 -10.67 -1.37 4.94
N TYR A 189 -11.32 -0.20 4.98
CA TYR A 189 -12.79 -0.14 4.99
C TYR A 189 -13.40 -0.48 3.63
N PHE A 190 -12.76 -0.12 2.52
CA PHE A 190 -13.19 -0.53 1.19
C PHE A 190 -13.16 -2.05 1.04
N GLY A 191 -12.03 -2.68 1.35
CA GLY A 191 -11.88 -4.14 1.33
C GLY A 191 -12.85 -4.86 2.26
N LEU A 192 -13.04 -4.38 3.49
CA LEU A 192 -14.01 -4.94 4.43
C LEU A 192 -15.44 -4.84 3.89
N MET A 193 -15.83 -3.71 3.29
CA MET A 193 -17.15 -3.55 2.71
C MET A 193 -17.37 -4.52 1.55
N VAL A 194 -16.41 -4.65 0.64
CA VAL A 194 -16.48 -5.63 -0.45
C VAL A 194 -16.55 -7.05 0.11
N SER A 195 -15.71 -7.39 1.09
CA SER A 195 -15.69 -8.70 1.75
C SER A 195 -17.04 -9.01 2.41
N ARG A 196 -17.71 -8.00 2.97
CA ARG A 196 -19.02 -8.13 3.60
C ARG A 196 -20.14 -8.34 2.59
N VAL A 197 -20.09 -7.67 1.43
CA VAL A 197 -21.03 -7.84 0.31
C VAL A 197 -20.87 -9.23 -0.33
N LEU A 198 -19.63 -9.74 -0.41
CA LEU A 198 -19.32 -11.05 -0.99
C LEU A 198 -19.52 -12.23 -0.02
N TYR A 199 -19.87 -11.97 1.25
CA TYR A 199 -19.96 -12.99 2.29
C TYR A 199 -20.96 -14.10 1.93
N GLN A 200 -20.51 -15.36 2.00
CA GLN A 200 -21.33 -16.54 1.73
C GLN A 200 -21.24 -17.53 2.90
N SER A 201 -22.26 -17.51 3.77
CA SER A 201 -22.25 -18.17 5.09
C SER A 201 -21.76 -19.64 5.08
N HIS A 202 -22.21 -20.47 4.14
CA HIS A 202 -21.85 -21.89 4.13
C HIS A 202 -20.45 -22.18 3.56
N LYS A 203 -19.97 -21.39 2.59
CA LYS A 203 -18.63 -21.58 2.00
C LYS A 203 -17.53 -21.01 2.89
N ASP A 204 -17.80 -19.89 3.54
CA ASP A 204 -16.85 -19.24 4.44
C ASP A 204 -16.66 -20.03 5.74
N LYS A 205 -17.72 -20.64 6.29
CA LYS A 205 -17.60 -21.54 7.46
C LYS A 205 -16.69 -22.74 7.17
N ARG A 206 -16.94 -23.44 6.05
CA ARG A 206 -16.13 -24.58 5.63
C ARG A 206 -14.66 -24.22 5.39
N LYS A 207 -14.39 -23.08 4.74
CA LYS A 207 -13.02 -22.59 4.55
C LYS A 207 -12.32 -22.25 5.87
N ARG A 208 -13.04 -21.67 6.84
CA ARG A 208 -12.49 -21.37 8.16
C ARG A 208 -12.12 -22.65 8.90
N GLU A 209 -12.95 -23.68 8.81
CA GLU A 209 -12.67 -25.01 9.36
C GLU A 209 -11.43 -25.64 8.67
N GLU A 210 -11.36 -25.60 7.33
CA GLU A 210 -10.21 -26.10 6.55
C GLU A 210 -8.89 -25.33 6.85
N GLN A 211 -8.95 -24.02 7.10
CA GLN A 211 -7.78 -23.20 7.48
C GLN A 211 -7.33 -23.41 8.93
N GLN A 212 -8.25 -23.73 9.84
CA GLN A 212 -7.92 -24.11 11.21
C GLN A 212 -7.26 -25.50 11.27
N ASP A 213 -7.64 -26.40 10.36
CA ASP A 213 -7.14 -27.78 10.27
C ASP A 213 -5.75 -27.87 9.60
N MET A 214 -5.40 -26.90 8.75
CA MET A 214 -4.11 -26.87 8.02
C MET A 214 -2.86 -26.60 8.88
N GLY A 215 -3.01 -26.28 10.17
CA GLY A 215 -1.90 -26.15 11.12
C GLY A 215 -0.88 -25.03 10.81
N HIS A 216 -0.13 -24.63 11.84
CA HIS A 216 0.84 -23.54 11.81
C HIS A 216 2.09 -23.88 10.97
N GLN A 217 2.01 -23.77 9.65
CA GLN A 217 3.22 -23.60 8.84
C GLN A 217 3.78 -22.20 9.11
N THR A 218 4.97 -22.14 9.71
CA THR A 218 5.75 -20.90 9.83
C THR A 218 6.16 -20.45 8.44
N ASP A 219 5.40 -19.50 7.88
CA ASP A 219 5.71 -19.00 6.55
C ASP A 219 6.92 -18.06 6.62
N PHE A 220 8.09 -18.61 6.32
CA PHE A 220 9.36 -17.89 6.25
C PHE A 220 9.24 -16.59 5.45
N PHE A 221 8.47 -16.60 4.35
CA PHE A 221 8.25 -15.41 3.52
C PHE A 221 7.47 -14.31 4.26
N ALA A 222 6.51 -14.67 5.11
CA ALA A 222 5.79 -13.72 5.95
C ALA A 222 6.68 -13.12 7.05
N VAL A 223 7.56 -13.93 7.66
CA VAL A 223 8.53 -13.45 8.66
C VAL A 223 9.50 -12.44 8.04
N VAL A 224 10.09 -12.78 6.89
CA VAL A 224 10.99 -11.90 6.15
C VAL A 224 10.28 -10.62 5.72
N GLY A 225 9.06 -10.73 5.19
CA GLY A 225 8.22 -9.58 4.85
C GLY A 225 7.99 -8.64 6.04
N THR A 226 7.72 -9.19 7.22
CA THR A 226 7.48 -8.41 8.44
C THR A 226 8.72 -7.68 8.92
N ILE A 227 9.87 -8.36 9.01
CA ILE A 227 11.13 -7.74 9.46
C ILE A 227 11.49 -6.58 8.54
N TYR A 228 11.29 -6.78 7.25
CA TYR A 228 11.59 -5.75 6.27
C TYR A 228 10.66 -4.54 6.42
N LEU A 229 9.34 -4.75 6.50
CA LEU A 229 8.40 -3.66 6.77
C LEU A 229 8.82 -2.89 8.03
N TRP A 230 9.13 -3.61 9.11
CA TRP A 230 9.56 -2.99 10.36
C TRP A 230 10.80 -2.09 10.21
N ILE A 231 11.80 -2.50 9.41
CA ILE A 231 13.04 -1.75 9.21
C ILE A 231 12.85 -0.54 8.28
N PHE A 232 12.13 -0.70 7.17
CA PHE A 232 12.13 0.29 6.08
C PHE A 232 10.91 1.23 6.08
N TRP A 233 9.89 0.96 6.91
CA TRP A 233 8.70 1.80 6.96
C TRP A 233 8.92 3.26 7.40
N PRO A 234 9.81 3.57 8.37
CA PRO A 234 10.09 4.96 8.72
C PRO A 234 10.44 5.83 7.52
N SER A 235 11.24 5.30 6.59
CA SER A 235 11.57 5.97 5.33
C SER A 235 10.36 6.14 4.42
N PHE A 236 9.52 5.11 4.28
CA PHE A 236 8.29 5.18 3.49
C PHE A 236 7.35 6.31 3.96
N THR A 237 7.17 6.46 5.28
CA THR A 237 6.30 7.49 5.86
C THR A 237 6.81 8.92 5.70
N SER A 238 8.11 9.11 5.49
CA SER A 238 8.72 10.43 5.35
C SER A 238 8.85 10.90 3.90
N THR A 239 8.63 10.02 2.93
CA THR A 239 8.83 10.31 1.49
C THR A 239 8.03 11.48 0.92
N THR A 240 6.90 11.86 1.54
CA THR A 240 6.05 12.97 1.06
C THR A 240 5.93 14.14 2.03
N THR A 241 6.73 14.16 3.10
CA THR A 241 6.67 15.28 4.06
C THR A 241 7.14 16.57 3.40
N VAL A 242 6.35 17.63 3.60
CA VAL A 242 6.49 18.92 2.91
C VAL A 242 7.68 19.75 3.41
N HIS A 243 8.21 19.45 4.60
CA HIS A 243 9.32 20.19 5.21
C HIS A 243 10.46 19.25 5.63
N ASP A 244 11.68 19.57 5.20
CA ASP A 244 12.89 18.78 5.51
C ASP A 244 13.12 18.61 7.02
N SER A 245 12.64 19.54 7.87
CA SER A 245 12.69 19.39 9.33
C SER A 245 11.66 18.40 9.87
N ALA A 246 10.48 18.31 9.25
CA ALA A 246 9.41 17.39 9.64
C ALA A 246 9.69 15.96 9.15
N GLU A 247 10.44 15.81 8.05
CA GLU A 247 10.91 14.53 7.54
C GLU A 247 11.68 13.75 8.62
N ASN A 248 12.64 14.42 9.28
CA ASN A 248 13.45 13.83 10.33
C ASN A 248 12.61 13.38 11.54
N TRP A 249 11.55 14.12 11.88
CA TRP A 249 10.65 13.76 12.98
C TRP A 249 9.72 12.61 12.61
N ALA A 250 9.18 12.59 11.40
CA ALA A 250 8.33 11.51 10.91
C ALA A 250 9.04 10.16 10.97
N VAL A 251 10.31 10.10 10.50
CA VAL A 251 11.13 8.89 10.60
C VAL A 251 11.29 8.44 12.05
N LEU A 252 11.69 9.35 12.95
CA LEU A 252 11.94 9.01 14.36
C LEU A 252 10.65 8.60 15.09
N ASN A 253 9.56 9.33 14.89
CA ASN A 253 8.27 9.03 15.52
C ASN A 253 7.71 7.69 15.03
N THR A 254 7.78 7.41 13.72
CA THR A 254 7.40 6.10 13.18
C THR A 254 8.23 4.99 13.81
N TYR A 255 9.55 5.17 13.90
CA TYR A 255 10.44 4.20 14.53
C TYR A 255 10.11 3.96 16.02
N PHE A 256 9.93 5.02 16.81
CA PHE A 256 9.59 4.89 18.23
C PHE A 256 8.23 4.23 18.45
N SER A 257 7.23 4.56 17.63
CA SER A 257 5.93 3.91 17.66
C SER A 257 6.03 2.41 17.35
N LEU A 258 6.81 2.03 16.34
CA LEU A 258 7.05 0.62 15.99
C LEU A 258 7.69 -0.16 17.14
N VAL A 259 8.73 0.40 17.77
CA VAL A 259 9.39 -0.21 18.93
C VAL A 259 8.40 -0.40 20.09
N ALA A 260 7.63 0.64 20.43
CA ALA A 260 6.65 0.57 21.51
C ALA A 260 5.52 -0.42 21.24
N SER A 261 5.05 -0.50 19.99
CA SER A 261 4.02 -1.46 19.56
C SER A 261 4.49 -2.91 19.67
N THR A 262 5.73 -3.19 19.25
CA THR A 262 6.34 -4.51 19.41
C THR A 262 6.39 -4.90 20.88
N VAL A 263 6.89 -4.03 21.76
CA VAL A 263 6.96 -4.30 23.21
C VAL A 263 5.57 -4.54 23.80
N ALA A 264 4.59 -3.71 23.46
CA ALA A 264 3.20 -3.88 23.90
C ALA A 264 2.61 -5.24 23.50
N THR A 265 2.90 -5.69 22.28
CA THR A 265 2.46 -7.00 21.78
C THR A 265 3.05 -8.14 22.61
N PHE A 266 4.34 -8.06 22.95
CA PHE A 266 4.99 -9.04 23.83
C PHE A 266 4.43 -9.03 25.25
N ILE A 267 4.09 -7.85 25.79
CA ILE A 267 3.47 -7.73 27.13
C ILE A 267 2.08 -8.37 27.14
N LEU A 268 1.29 -8.16 26.09
CA LEU A 268 -0.09 -8.60 26.05
C LEU A 268 -0.24 -10.07 25.60
N SER A 269 0.70 -10.61 24.83
CA SER A 269 0.61 -11.97 24.30
C SER A 269 0.37 -13.04 25.38
N PRO A 270 1.13 -13.10 26.50
CA PRO A 270 0.89 -14.10 27.54
C PRO A 270 -0.46 -13.95 28.27
N VAL A 271 -1.07 -12.76 28.21
CA VAL A 271 -2.41 -12.51 28.77
C VAL A 271 -3.48 -13.03 27.82
N LEU A 272 -3.22 -13.00 26.50
CA LEU A 272 -4.18 -13.34 25.48
C LEU A 272 -4.07 -14.78 24.95
N TYR A 273 -2.95 -15.44 25.12
CA TYR A 273 -2.71 -16.76 24.54
C TYR A 273 -2.09 -17.67 25.58
N GLU A 274 -2.39 -18.97 25.51
CA GLU A 274 -1.80 -19.98 26.40
C GLU A 274 -0.29 -20.15 26.13
N GLU A 275 0.16 -19.84 24.92
CA GLU A 275 1.57 -19.78 24.54
C GLU A 275 2.21 -18.48 25.06
N SER A 276 3.33 -18.61 25.77
CA SER A 276 4.05 -17.47 26.37
C SER A 276 4.81 -16.61 25.36
N THR A 277 5.06 -17.11 24.15
CA THR A 277 5.76 -16.38 23.09
C THR A 277 4.78 -15.93 22.01
N PRO A 278 4.77 -14.64 21.62
CA PRO A 278 3.91 -14.16 20.54
C PRO A 278 4.28 -14.82 19.22
N ARG A 279 3.24 -15.16 18.44
CA ARG A 279 3.41 -15.63 17.06
C ARG A 279 3.81 -14.45 16.19
N MET A 280 4.64 -14.69 15.17
CA MET A 280 5.11 -13.62 14.27
C MET A 280 3.97 -12.83 13.64
N VAL A 281 2.84 -13.49 13.36
CA VAL A 281 1.63 -12.83 12.82
C VAL A 281 1.13 -11.71 13.75
N GLN A 282 1.16 -11.91 15.06
CA GLN A 282 0.71 -10.89 16.02
C GLN A 282 1.66 -9.68 16.04
N ILE A 283 2.97 -9.92 15.98
CA ILE A 283 3.98 -8.85 15.88
C ILE A 283 3.78 -8.09 14.58
N GLN A 284 3.53 -8.80 13.48
CA GLN A 284 3.29 -8.21 12.18
C GLN A 284 2.06 -7.30 12.17
N ASP A 285 0.95 -7.79 12.73
CA ASP A 285 -0.31 -7.05 12.74
C ASP A 285 -0.23 -5.80 13.64
N ALA A 286 0.47 -5.89 14.77
CA ALA A 286 0.72 -4.74 15.63
C ALA A 286 1.68 -3.72 14.99
N THR A 287 2.67 -4.20 14.25
CA THR A 287 3.57 -3.36 13.44
C THR A 287 2.75 -2.62 12.38
N LEU A 288 1.92 -3.33 11.60
CA LEU A 288 1.02 -2.74 10.58
C LEU A 288 0.09 -1.69 11.14
N ALA A 289 -0.49 -1.93 12.31
CA ALA A 289 -1.37 -0.96 12.94
C ALA A 289 -0.61 0.30 13.40
N ALA A 290 0.58 0.15 14.01
CA ALA A 290 1.39 1.28 14.46
C ALA A 290 1.87 2.14 13.28
N MET A 291 2.22 1.47 12.18
CA MET A 291 2.54 2.08 10.89
C MET A 291 1.37 2.91 10.35
N ALA A 292 0.17 2.33 10.33
CA ALA A 292 -1.04 3.02 9.87
C ALA A 292 -1.38 4.24 10.71
N VAL A 293 -1.08 4.28 12.01
CA VAL A 293 -1.33 5.45 12.88
C VAL A 293 -0.27 6.54 12.71
N MET A 294 1.00 6.17 12.53
CA MET A 294 2.09 7.14 12.38
C MET A 294 2.15 7.79 11.01
N GLY A 295 1.42 7.30 10.01
CA GLY A 295 1.37 7.94 8.69
C GLY A 295 1.02 9.44 8.76
N MET A 296 -0.08 9.78 9.44
CA MET A 296 -0.51 11.15 9.68
C MET A 296 0.18 11.76 10.91
N ALA A 297 0.22 11.02 12.02
CA ALA A 297 0.71 11.57 13.29
C ALA A 297 2.22 11.80 13.33
N GLY A 298 2.99 11.07 12.50
CA GLY A 298 4.46 11.07 12.53
C GLY A 298 5.06 12.45 12.28
N GLU A 299 4.51 13.23 11.34
CA GLU A 299 4.98 14.59 11.07
C GLU A 299 4.45 15.64 12.06
N MET A 300 3.39 15.31 12.81
CA MET A 300 2.71 16.24 13.73
C MET A 300 3.25 16.16 15.16
N LEU A 301 3.81 15.02 15.54
CA LEU A 301 4.31 14.79 16.89
C LEU A 301 5.69 15.45 17.08
N VAL A 302 5.70 16.59 17.76
CA VAL A 302 6.94 17.33 18.03
C VAL A 302 7.78 16.67 19.14
N ILE A 303 7.18 15.79 19.96
CA ILE A 303 7.84 15.16 21.11
C ILE A 303 7.75 13.61 20.98
N PRO A 304 8.88 12.87 21.04
CA PRO A 304 8.93 11.41 20.86
C PRO A 304 8.03 10.61 21.81
N PHE A 305 7.75 11.14 22.99
CA PHE A 305 6.87 10.51 23.98
C PHE A 305 5.47 10.24 23.42
N GLY A 306 4.92 11.13 22.59
CA GLY A 306 3.62 10.92 21.97
C GLY A 306 3.61 9.72 21.01
N ALA A 307 4.71 9.54 20.27
CA ALA A 307 4.86 8.40 19.36
C ALA A 307 4.98 7.07 20.12
N LEU A 308 5.70 7.05 21.25
CA LEU A 308 5.79 5.89 22.13
C LEU A 308 4.42 5.49 22.71
N ILE A 309 3.63 6.46 23.19
CA ILE A 309 2.27 6.17 23.70
C ILE A 309 1.39 5.62 22.58
N ALA A 310 1.36 6.28 21.43
CA ALA A 310 0.53 5.86 20.31
C ALA A 310 0.89 4.44 19.87
N GLY A 311 2.18 4.15 19.69
CA GLY A 311 2.67 2.81 19.37
C GLY A 311 2.29 1.78 20.42
N PHE A 312 2.48 2.10 21.71
CA PHE A 312 2.13 1.20 22.80
C PHE A 312 0.63 0.87 22.82
N LEU A 313 -0.25 1.87 22.72
CA LEU A 313 -1.70 1.66 22.69
C LEU A 313 -2.12 0.81 21.50
N VAL A 314 -1.58 1.10 20.32
CA VAL A 314 -1.90 0.35 19.10
C VAL A 314 -1.42 -1.10 19.20
N GLY A 315 -0.23 -1.34 19.76
CA GLY A 315 0.30 -2.67 20.01
C GLY A 315 -0.49 -3.47 21.07
N LEU A 316 -1.27 -2.81 21.92
CA LEU A 316 -2.26 -3.49 22.78
C LEU A 316 -3.57 -3.77 22.04
N ILE A 317 -4.06 -2.81 21.23
CA ILE A 317 -5.34 -2.93 20.53
C ILE A 317 -5.30 -4.01 19.45
N SER A 318 -4.21 -4.12 18.69
CA SER A 318 -4.14 -5.04 17.55
C SER A 318 -4.31 -6.52 17.97
N PRO A 319 -3.59 -7.05 18.98
CA PRO A 319 -3.81 -8.43 19.47
C PRO A 319 -5.22 -8.66 20.04
N LEU A 320 -5.83 -7.66 20.69
CA LEU A 320 -7.22 -7.74 21.16
C LEU A 320 -8.19 -7.84 19.99
N GLY A 321 -7.98 -7.02 18.96
CA GLY A 321 -8.68 -7.08 17.68
C GLY A 321 -8.71 -8.49 17.12
N PHE A 322 -7.51 -9.08 16.99
CA PHE A 322 -7.35 -10.43 16.44
C PHE A 322 -8.02 -11.53 17.25
N ARG A 323 -8.02 -11.42 18.59
CA ARG A 323 -8.62 -12.45 19.45
C ARG A 323 -10.14 -12.36 19.52
N PHE A 324 -10.70 -11.15 19.54
CA PHE A 324 -12.11 -10.94 19.90
C PHE A 324 -12.99 -10.48 18.74
N PHE A 325 -12.43 -9.89 17.68
CA PHE A 325 -13.20 -9.28 16.58
C PHE A 325 -13.05 -10.00 15.23
N THR A 326 -12.13 -10.96 15.10
CA THR A 326 -11.91 -11.81 13.91
C THR A 326 -12.01 -13.30 14.23
#